data_AF-A0A2A2G9H5-F1
#
_entry.id   AF-A0A2A2G9H5-F1
#
_cell.length_a   1.000
_cell.length_b   1.000
_cell.length_c   1.000
_cell.angle_alpha   90.00
_cell.angle_beta   90.00
_cell.angle_gamma   90.00
#
_symmetry.space_group_name_H-M   'P 1'
#
loop_
_entity.id
_entity.type
_entity.pdbx_description
1 polymer ?
#
loop_
_entity_poly.entity_id
_entity_poly.type
_entity_poly.pdbx_seq_one_letter_code
_entity_poly.pdbx_strand_id
1 'polypeptide(L)'
;MGVGGQSNKILINNGNAFFNDQTSQRLPQILDVTFDIAAGDITGNNLPDLLAANGGPNIILINTGSGFFSNQSGNRIPYINAIEESQHVALADVDRDGDLDIYFGNSAFQENANPQDRLLINDGQGFFSDQTSDRLPDITTNTYDAEFKDLDNDGDLDLIVGNYNGGLRILINNGEGYFTDQSDEWLPENFTPLVMDLEVVDFNGDELPDIYVAARNGQDQLLLQRDQ
;
A
#
# COMPACT_ATOMS: atom_id res chain seq x y z
N MET A 1 21.76 -5.65 -0.34
CA MET A 1 22.48 -4.56 0.36
C MET A 1 22.54 -4.90 1.85
N GLY A 2 23.62 -4.54 2.56
CA GLY A 2 23.77 -4.87 3.98
C GLY A 2 22.79 -4.10 4.87
N VAL A 3 22.17 -4.81 5.80
CA VAL A 3 21.28 -4.33 6.89
C VAL A 3 21.86 -3.10 7.61
N GLY A 4 21.41 -1.92 7.21
CA GLY A 4 21.74 -0.61 7.80
C GLY A 4 20.51 0.13 8.35
N GLY A 5 19.46 -0.62 8.67
CA GLY A 5 18.21 -0.09 9.22
C GLY A 5 18.40 0.61 10.57
N GLN A 6 17.51 1.55 10.88
CA GLN A 6 17.46 2.22 12.19
C GLN A 6 16.19 1.80 12.92
N SER A 7 16.19 1.94 14.24
CA SER A 7 14.96 1.75 14.99
C SER A 7 13.93 2.83 14.65
N ASN A 8 12.70 2.40 14.40
CA ASN A 8 11.54 3.29 14.39
C ASN A 8 11.41 4.03 15.72
N LYS A 9 10.82 5.24 15.70
CA LYS A 9 10.65 6.09 16.88
C LYS A 9 9.20 6.51 17.09
N ILE A 10 8.80 6.61 18.36
CA ILE A 10 7.56 7.27 18.75
C ILE A 10 7.88 8.48 19.62
N LEU A 11 7.45 9.65 19.14
CA LEU A 11 7.66 10.92 19.82
C LEU A 11 6.29 11.45 20.26
N ILE A 12 6.14 11.79 21.53
CA ILE A 12 4.86 12.24 22.11
C ILE A 12 4.88 13.75 22.29
N ASN A 13 3.91 14.44 21.70
CA ASN A 13 3.72 15.87 21.91
C ASN A 13 3.39 16.13 23.40
N ASN A 14 4.18 16.98 24.05
CA ASN A 14 4.03 17.29 25.45
C ASN A 14 3.01 18.41 25.76
N GLY A 15 2.22 18.82 24.76
CA GLY A 15 1.23 19.89 24.85
C GLY A 15 1.81 21.30 24.68
N ASN A 16 3.14 21.43 24.53
CA ASN A 16 3.83 22.71 24.36
C ASN A 16 4.56 22.79 23.01
N ALA A 17 4.05 22.12 21.99
CA ALA A 17 4.64 22.04 20.64
C ALA A 17 6.06 21.40 20.60
N PHE A 18 6.40 20.59 21.61
CA PHE A 18 7.61 19.77 21.61
C PHE A 18 7.24 18.30 21.71
N PHE A 19 8.05 17.44 21.07
CA PHE A 19 7.90 16.01 21.17
C PHE A 19 9.00 15.37 22.03
N ASN A 20 8.59 14.49 22.94
CA ASN A 20 9.51 13.70 23.77
C ASN A 20 9.62 12.29 23.20
N ASP A 21 10.85 11.80 23.08
CA ASP A 21 11.11 10.41 22.67
C ASP A 21 10.64 9.45 23.78
N GLN A 22 9.67 8.58 23.46
CA GLN A 22 9.17 7.52 24.34
C GLN A 22 9.29 6.13 23.68
N THR A 23 10.16 6.02 22.68
CA THR A 23 10.37 4.84 21.82
C THR A 23 10.58 3.55 22.61
N SER A 24 11.49 3.54 23.57
CA SER A 24 11.83 2.33 24.34
C SER A 24 10.69 1.76 25.18
N GLN A 25 9.64 2.55 25.46
CA GLN A 25 8.50 2.13 26.27
C GLN A 25 7.33 1.66 25.42
N ARG A 26 7.25 2.13 24.17
CA ARG A 26 6.00 2.13 23.39
C ARG A 26 6.13 1.47 22.03
N LEU A 27 7.35 1.31 21.53
CA LEU A 27 7.60 0.73 20.22
C LEU A 27 8.65 -0.38 20.32
N PRO A 28 8.40 -1.55 19.71
CA PRO A 28 9.41 -2.58 19.56
C PRO A 28 10.67 -2.01 18.89
N GLN A 29 11.85 -2.39 19.39
CA GLN A 29 13.13 -1.98 18.81
C GLN A 29 13.50 -2.92 17.67
N ILE A 30 12.91 -2.67 16.50
CA ILE A 30 13.16 -3.42 15.27
C ILE A 30 14.09 -2.58 14.40
N LEU A 31 15.12 -3.21 13.83
CA LEU A 31 15.98 -2.56 12.84
C LEU A 31 15.47 -2.95 11.46
N ASP A 32 14.99 -1.96 10.72
CA ASP A 32 14.40 -2.17 9.40
C ASP A 32 14.73 -1.01 8.45
N VAL A 33 14.47 -1.25 7.17
CA VAL A 33 14.52 -0.22 6.12
C VAL A 33 13.09 -0.11 5.62
N THR A 34 12.34 0.77 6.29
CA THR A 34 10.96 1.08 5.96
C THR A 34 10.94 2.05 4.79
N PHE A 35 10.17 1.72 3.75
CA PHE A 35 9.95 2.58 2.59
C PHE A 35 8.65 3.35 2.69
N ASP A 36 7.61 2.70 3.23
CA ASP A 36 6.29 3.30 3.38
C ASP A 36 5.53 2.74 4.61
N ILE A 37 4.52 3.48 5.07
CA ILE A 37 3.71 3.13 6.23
C ILE A 37 2.23 3.37 5.99
N ALA A 38 1.40 2.51 6.58
CA ALA A 38 -0.05 2.71 6.66
C ALA A 38 -0.53 2.60 8.11
N ALA A 39 -1.67 3.23 8.40
CA ALA A 39 -2.32 3.15 9.70
C ALA A 39 -3.82 2.93 9.54
N GLY A 40 -4.36 1.95 10.26
CA GLY A 40 -5.78 1.59 10.19
C GLY A 40 -6.16 0.59 11.28
N ASP A 41 -7.43 0.52 11.64
CA ASP A 41 -7.94 -0.45 12.61
C ASP A 41 -8.14 -1.81 11.93
N ILE A 42 -7.06 -2.58 11.80
CA ILE A 42 -7.12 -3.90 11.16
C ILE A 42 -7.63 -4.99 12.10
N THR A 43 -7.80 -4.70 13.39
CA THR A 43 -8.24 -5.67 14.40
C THR A 43 -9.68 -5.47 14.89
N GLY A 44 -10.38 -4.47 14.36
CA GLY A 44 -11.75 -4.11 14.75
C GLY A 44 -11.88 -3.61 16.20
N ASN A 45 -10.78 -3.14 16.81
CA ASN A 45 -10.74 -2.75 18.21
C ASN A 45 -10.92 -1.23 18.44
N ASN A 46 -11.19 -0.48 17.37
CA ASN A 46 -11.30 0.98 17.28
C ASN A 46 -9.99 1.73 17.62
N LEU A 47 -8.83 1.08 17.45
CA LEU A 47 -7.52 1.71 17.56
C LEU A 47 -6.75 1.48 16.26
N PRO A 48 -6.14 2.53 15.67
CA PRO A 48 -5.32 2.34 14.49
C PRO A 48 -4.04 1.58 14.86
N ASP A 49 -3.80 0.49 14.16
CA ASP A 49 -2.56 -0.27 14.12
C ASP A 49 -1.61 0.35 13.07
N LEU A 50 -0.34 -0.08 13.05
CA LEU A 50 0.65 0.41 12.08
C LEU A 50 1.16 -0.73 11.21
N LEU A 51 1.29 -0.45 9.92
CA LEU A 51 1.93 -1.32 8.94
C LEU A 51 3.13 -0.61 8.34
N ALA A 52 4.16 -1.37 8.00
CA ALA A 52 5.36 -0.86 7.33
C ALA A 52 5.77 -1.78 6.18
N ALA A 53 5.85 -1.20 4.99
CA ALA A 53 6.46 -1.79 3.80
C ALA A 53 7.98 -1.70 3.94
N ASN A 54 8.68 -2.83 3.80
CA ASN A 54 10.10 -2.93 4.10
C ASN A 54 10.94 -3.52 2.96
N GLY A 55 12.23 -3.19 2.97
CA GLY A 55 13.26 -3.89 2.18
C GLY A 55 13.56 -5.33 2.65
N GLY A 56 12.63 -5.93 3.37
CA GLY A 56 12.70 -7.25 3.99
C GLY A 56 11.29 -7.58 4.51
N PRO A 57 11.14 -8.42 5.54
CA PRO A 57 9.82 -8.75 6.07
C PRO A 57 9.01 -7.51 6.44
N ASN A 58 7.79 -7.40 5.90
CA ASN A 58 6.84 -6.37 6.27
C ASN A 58 6.46 -6.48 7.75
N ILE A 59 6.08 -5.36 8.35
CA ILE A 59 5.81 -5.26 9.78
C ILE A 59 4.36 -4.86 10.02
N ILE A 60 3.69 -5.57 10.95
CA ILE A 60 2.44 -5.17 11.60
C ILE A 60 2.73 -4.93 13.09
N LEU A 61 2.42 -3.72 13.54
CA LEU A 61 2.46 -3.29 14.93
C LEU A 61 1.05 -3.05 15.45
N ILE A 62 0.59 -3.93 16.33
CA ILE A 62 -0.75 -3.83 16.93
C ILE A 62 -0.75 -2.82 18.07
N ASN A 63 -1.65 -1.86 17.99
CA ASN A 63 -1.90 -0.85 19.01
C ASN A 63 -2.68 -1.46 20.17
N THR A 64 -2.00 -1.56 21.31
CA THR A 64 -2.56 -2.08 22.56
C THR A 64 -3.20 -0.98 23.42
N GLY A 65 -3.38 0.20 22.83
CA GLY A 65 -3.99 1.38 23.44
C GLY A 65 -2.98 2.39 23.95
N SER A 66 -3.40 3.64 24.04
CA SER A 66 -2.59 4.76 24.55
C SER A 66 -1.25 4.94 23.83
N GLY A 67 -1.13 4.50 22.56
CA GLY A 67 0.11 4.58 21.78
C GLY A 67 1.19 3.60 22.24
N PHE A 68 0.80 2.40 22.67
CA PHE A 68 1.72 1.27 22.90
C PHE A 68 1.53 0.22 21.79
N PHE A 69 2.62 -0.26 21.23
CA PHE A 69 2.60 -1.15 20.08
C PHE A 69 3.30 -2.47 20.35
N SER A 70 2.78 -3.54 19.76
CA SER A 70 3.34 -4.89 19.80
C SER A 70 3.57 -5.41 18.39
N ASN A 71 4.76 -5.88 18.07
CA ASN A 71 5.03 -6.53 16.79
C ASN A 71 4.36 -7.91 16.77
N GLN A 72 3.40 -8.10 15.87
CA GLN A 72 2.69 -9.37 15.68
C GLN A 72 2.78 -9.90 14.24
N SER A 73 3.71 -9.36 13.44
CA SER A 73 3.87 -9.67 12.01
C SER A 73 3.91 -11.17 11.73
N GLY A 74 4.72 -11.93 12.47
CA GLY A 74 4.94 -13.37 12.22
C GLY A 74 3.71 -14.27 12.41
N ASN A 75 2.65 -13.77 13.05
CA ASN A 75 1.40 -14.51 13.22
C ASN A 75 0.27 -13.98 12.34
N ARG A 76 0.43 -12.79 11.75
CA ARG A 76 -0.63 -12.07 11.05
C ARG A 76 -0.38 -11.95 9.55
N ILE A 77 0.89 -11.88 9.14
CA ILE A 77 1.26 -11.87 7.73
C ILE A 77 1.59 -13.32 7.31
N PRO A 78 0.92 -13.87 6.28
CA PRO A 78 1.27 -15.16 5.72
C PRO A 78 2.73 -15.22 5.25
N TYR A 79 3.43 -16.25 5.69
CA TYR A 79 4.81 -16.50 5.28
C TYR A 79 4.87 -16.84 3.79
N ILE A 80 5.81 -16.22 3.09
CA ILE A 80 6.20 -16.60 1.74
C ILE A 80 7.64 -17.10 1.73
N ASN A 81 7.93 -18.11 0.91
CA ASN A 81 9.27 -18.65 0.75
C ASN A 81 10.07 -17.90 -0.32
N ALA A 82 10.10 -16.57 -0.22
CA ALA A 82 10.78 -15.66 -1.14
C ALA A 82 11.22 -14.40 -0.39
N ILE A 83 12.14 -13.61 -0.97
CA ILE A 83 12.43 -12.28 -0.47
C ILE A 83 11.28 -11.37 -0.90
N GLU A 84 10.62 -10.78 0.07
CA GLU A 84 9.62 -9.74 -0.13
C GLU A 84 10.30 -8.39 0.07
N GLU A 85 10.25 -7.54 -0.95
CA GLU A 85 10.76 -6.18 -0.90
C GLU A 85 9.63 -5.23 -1.30
N SER A 86 8.93 -4.71 -0.29
CA SER A 86 7.78 -3.83 -0.48
C SER A 86 8.21 -2.38 -0.38
N GLN A 87 7.85 -1.57 -1.37
CA GLN A 87 8.09 -0.13 -1.40
C GLN A 87 6.87 0.66 -0.92
N HIS A 88 5.68 0.05 -0.97
CA HIS A 88 4.41 0.72 -0.70
C HIS A 88 3.49 -0.20 0.10
N VAL A 89 2.66 0.38 0.97
CA VAL A 89 1.58 -0.33 1.66
C VAL A 89 0.31 0.52 1.70
N ALA A 90 -0.80 -0.08 1.28
CA ALA A 90 -2.13 0.53 1.35
C ALA A 90 -3.12 -0.37 2.10
N LEU A 91 -4.12 0.27 2.71
CA LEU A 91 -5.24 -0.39 3.39
C LEU A 91 -6.55 -0.02 2.69
N ALA A 92 -7.37 -1.00 2.37
CA ALA A 92 -8.70 -0.82 1.81
C ALA A 92 -9.57 -2.04 2.12
N ASP A 93 -10.88 -1.86 2.26
CA ASP A 93 -11.86 -2.94 2.27
C ASP A 93 -12.19 -3.26 0.80
N VAL A 94 -11.51 -4.27 0.21
CA VAL A 94 -11.60 -4.51 -1.23
C VAL A 94 -12.75 -5.44 -1.61
N ASP A 95 -13.30 -6.20 -0.65
CA ASP A 95 -14.42 -7.13 -0.87
C ASP A 95 -15.70 -6.79 -0.10
N ARG A 96 -15.76 -5.57 0.47
CA ARG A 96 -16.93 -4.96 1.12
C ARG A 96 -17.43 -5.75 2.33
N ASP A 97 -16.53 -6.45 3.03
CA ASP A 97 -16.89 -7.18 4.25
C ASP A 97 -16.83 -6.30 5.51
N GLY A 98 -16.28 -5.08 5.37
CA GLY A 98 -16.17 -4.07 6.41
C GLY A 98 -14.82 -4.07 7.13
N ASP A 99 -13.89 -4.95 6.75
CA ASP A 99 -12.58 -5.09 7.34
C ASP A 99 -11.49 -4.57 6.38
N LEU A 100 -10.46 -3.92 6.93
CA LEU A 100 -9.36 -3.41 6.10
C LEU A 100 -8.43 -4.54 5.68
N ASP A 101 -8.29 -4.75 4.38
CA ASP A 101 -7.30 -5.60 3.73
C ASP A 101 -5.96 -4.88 3.53
N ILE A 102 -4.93 -5.63 3.16
CA ILE A 102 -3.59 -5.09 2.91
C ILE A 102 -3.18 -5.30 1.46
N TYR A 103 -2.77 -4.22 0.82
CA TYR A 103 -2.01 -4.25 -0.42
C TYR A 103 -0.55 -3.89 -0.16
N PHE A 104 0.38 -4.73 -0.63
CA PHE A 104 1.80 -4.44 -0.65
C PHE A 104 2.27 -4.26 -2.10
N GLY A 105 2.78 -3.08 -2.40
CA GLY A 105 3.49 -2.78 -3.65
C GLY A 105 4.92 -3.30 -3.56
N ASN A 106 5.24 -4.33 -4.33
CA ASN A 106 6.52 -5.01 -4.33
C ASN A 106 7.45 -4.51 -5.43
N SER A 107 8.73 -4.75 -5.18
CA SER A 107 9.82 -4.51 -6.12
C SER A 107 10.82 -5.64 -6.05
N ALA A 108 11.69 -5.74 -7.05
CA ALA A 108 12.77 -6.70 -7.11
C ALA A 108 14.11 -6.02 -7.37
N PHE A 109 14.49 -5.07 -6.51
CA PHE A 109 15.84 -4.49 -6.51
C PHE A 109 16.86 -5.43 -5.86
N GLN A 110 16.40 -6.31 -4.98
CA GLN A 110 17.19 -7.39 -4.42
C GLN A 110 17.18 -8.64 -5.31
N GLU A 111 18.32 -9.33 -5.39
CA GLU A 111 18.43 -10.57 -6.14
C GLU A 111 17.51 -11.64 -5.54
N ASN A 112 16.69 -12.27 -6.37
CA ASN A 112 15.67 -13.26 -5.99
C ASN A 112 14.50 -12.71 -5.15
N ALA A 113 14.30 -11.39 -5.12
CA ALA A 113 13.06 -10.81 -4.61
C ALA A 113 11.88 -11.14 -5.55
N ASN A 114 10.71 -11.35 -4.96
CA ASN A 114 9.47 -11.56 -5.70
C ASN A 114 8.87 -10.19 -6.08
N PRO A 115 8.83 -9.80 -7.37
CA PRO A 115 8.28 -8.51 -7.81
C PRO A 115 6.75 -8.46 -7.80
N GLN A 116 6.06 -9.60 -7.62
CA GLN A 116 4.60 -9.63 -7.62
C GLN A 116 4.05 -8.88 -6.40
N ASP A 117 3.22 -7.86 -6.64
CA ASP A 117 2.44 -7.17 -5.62
C ASP A 117 1.54 -8.15 -4.86
N ARG A 118 1.27 -7.91 -3.58
CA ARG A 118 0.46 -8.81 -2.75
C ARG A 118 -0.84 -8.17 -2.29
N LEU A 119 -1.88 -8.98 -2.26
CA LEU A 119 -3.17 -8.66 -1.66
C LEU A 119 -3.49 -9.69 -0.58
N LEU A 120 -3.56 -9.21 0.67
CA LEU A 120 -3.82 -10.01 1.85
C LEU A 120 -5.18 -9.65 2.43
N ILE A 121 -6.06 -10.64 2.50
CA ILE A 121 -7.45 -10.45 2.93
C ILE A 121 -7.58 -10.70 4.43
N ASN A 122 -8.24 -9.78 5.12
CA ASN A 122 -8.41 -9.80 6.56
C ASN A 122 -9.53 -10.75 6.99
N ASP A 123 -9.47 -11.25 8.23
CA ASP A 123 -10.54 -12.04 8.86
C ASP A 123 -11.38 -11.22 9.87
N GLY A 124 -11.23 -9.90 9.82
CA GLY A 124 -11.79 -8.93 10.77
C GLY A 124 -11.11 -8.89 12.13
N GLN A 125 -10.12 -9.74 12.36
CA GLN A 125 -9.32 -9.76 13.59
C GLN A 125 -7.85 -9.43 13.33
N GLY A 126 -7.50 -9.06 12.10
CA GLY A 126 -6.16 -8.72 11.66
C GLY A 126 -5.29 -9.94 11.38
N PHE A 127 -5.88 -11.10 11.09
CA PHE A 127 -5.15 -12.27 10.60
C PHE A 127 -5.42 -12.43 9.12
N PHE A 128 -4.36 -12.31 8.32
CA PHE A 128 -4.52 -12.18 6.90
C PHE A 128 -4.32 -13.51 6.18
N SER A 129 -5.00 -13.68 5.06
CA SER A 129 -4.77 -14.75 4.09
C SER A 129 -4.25 -14.16 2.78
N ASP A 130 -3.19 -14.76 2.22
CA ASP A 130 -2.66 -14.32 0.94
C ASP A 130 -3.57 -14.83 -0.19
N GLN A 131 -4.29 -13.93 -0.84
CA GLN A 131 -5.17 -14.23 -1.98
C GLN A 131 -4.65 -13.63 -3.28
N THR A 132 -3.37 -13.26 -3.33
CA THR A 132 -2.74 -12.58 -4.46
C THR A 132 -2.99 -13.30 -5.79
N SER A 133 -2.75 -14.61 -5.87
CA SER A 133 -2.88 -15.36 -7.13
C SER A 133 -4.30 -15.45 -7.66
N ASP A 134 -5.28 -15.27 -6.78
CA ASP A 134 -6.69 -15.44 -7.11
C ASP A 134 -7.34 -14.10 -7.45
N ARG A 135 -6.86 -13.01 -6.82
CA ARG A 135 -7.48 -11.69 -6.84
C ARG A 135 -6.70 -10.62 -7.59
N LEU A 136 -5.40 -10.78 -7.80
CA LEU A 136 -4.58 -9.84 -8.59
C LEU A 136 -4.11 -10.48 -9.91
N PRO A 137 -3.94 -9.68 -10.98
CA PRO A 137 -3.23 -10.14 -12.16
C PRO A 137 -1.74 -10.41 -11.85
N ASP A 138 -1.16 -11.38 -12.54
CA ASP A 138 0.27 -11.74 -12.45
C ASP A 138 1.11 -10.69 -13.20
N ILE A 139 1.36 -9.56 -12.54
CA ILE A 139 2.10 -8.40 -13.05
C ILE A 139 3.37 -8.25 -12.20
N THR A 140 4.51 -8.43 -12.85
CA THR A 140 5.82 -8.37 -12.20
C THR A 140 6.55 -7.08 -12.57
N THR A 141 6.24 -6.01 -11.85
CA THR A 141 6.82 -4.66 -12.02
C THR A 141 7.48 -4.21 -10.71
N ASN A 142 8.09 -3.02 -10.68
CA ASN A 142 8.50 -2.43 -9.39
C ASN A 142 7.50 -1.34 -9.04
N THR A 143 6.58 -1.66 -8.15
CA THR A 143 5.59 -0.73 -7.61
C THR A 143 6.26 0.24 -6.66
N TYR A 144 5.96 1.52 -6.82
CA TYR A 144 6.46 2.60 -5.96
C TYR A 144 5.33 3.24 -5.17
N ASP A 145 4.14 3.25 -5.75
CA ASP A 145 2.97 3.83 -5.14
C ASP A 145 1.70 3.17 -5.67
N ALA A 146 0.63 3.19 -4.87
CA ALA A 146 -0.68 2.72 -5.28
C ALA A 146 -1.79 3.39 -4.49
N GLU A 147 -2.93 3.61 -5.14
CA GLU A 147 -4.12 4.16 -4.47
C GLU A 147 -5.36 3.34 -4.77
N PHE A 148 -6.24 3.26 -3.77
CA PHE A 148 -7.57 2.70 -3.90
C PHE A 148 -8.58 3.83 -4.12
N LYS A 149 -9.32 3.76 -5.23
CA LYS A 149 -10.34 4.74 -5.59
C LYS A 149 -11.39 4.10 -6.49
N ASP A 150 -12.65 4.47 -6.30
CA ASP A 150 -13.73 4.15 -7.24
C ASP A 150 -13.53 4.97 -8.53
N LEU A 151 -12.99 4.35 -9.57
CA LEU A 151 -12.68 5.01 -10.85
C LEU A 151 -13.86 4.96 -11.82
N ASP A 152 -14.62 3.87 -11.82
CA ASP A 152 -15.72 3.68 -12.76
C ASP A 152 -17.11 4.06 -12.19
N ASN A 153 -17.13 4.57 -10.95
CA ASN A 153 -18.31 5.07 -10.25
C ASN A 153 -19.38 4.00 -10.01
N ASP A 154 -18.96 2.75 -9.82
CA ASP A 154 -19.83 1.63 -9.44
C ASP A 154 -19.91 1.42 -7.91
N GLY A 155 -19.10 2.19 -7.17
CA GLY A 155 -19.03 2.21 -5.71
C GLY A 155 -17.99 1.25 -5.13
N ASP A 156 -17.26 0.49 -5.95
CA ASP A 156 -16.18 -0.40 -5.55
C ASP A 156 -14.84 0.32 -5.59
N LEU A 157 -13.90 -0.07 -4.72
CA LEU A 157 -12.56 0.49 -4.77
C LEU A 157 -11.74 -0.23 -5.83
N ASP A 158 -11.38 0.48 -6.90
CA ASP A 158 -10.39 0.08 -7.89
C ASP A 158 -8.98 0.38 -7.40
N LEU A 159 -7.99 -0.18 -8.08
CA LEU A 159 -6.58 -0.06 -7.71
C LEU A 159 -5.77 0.58 -8.84
N ILE A 160 -5.16 1.72 -8.53
CA ILE A 160 -4.26 2.46 -9.42
C ILE A 160 -2.83 2.21 -8.96
N VAL A 161 -2.00 1.61 -9.81
CA VAL A 161 -0.63 1.23 -9.42
C VAL A 161 0.41 2.00 -10.23
N GLY A 162 1.24 2.76 -9.51
CA GLY A 162 2.39 3.49 -10.03
C GLY A 162 3.64 2.63 -10.05
N ASN A 163 4.10 2.27 -11.25
CA ASN A 163 5.29 1.44 -11.41
C ASN A 163 6.49 2.21 -11.95
N TYR A 164 7.66 1.96 -11.33
CA TYR A 164 8.93 2.45 -11.82
C TYR A 164 9.30 1.81 -13.17
N ASN A 165 9.06 0.52 -13.36
CA ASN A 165 9.15 -0.17 -14.65
C ASN A 165 7.83 -0.87 -14.91
N GLY A 166 6.97 -0.25 -15.71
CA GLY A 166 5.65 -0.77 -15.98
C GLY A 166 4.73 0.32 -16.51
N GLY A 167 4.89 1.55 -16.04
CA GLY A 167 3.92 2.61 -16.29
C GLY A 167 2.89 2.69 -15.17
N LEU A 168 1.83 3.44 -15.43
CA LEU A 168 0.63 3.40 -14.61
C LEU A 168 -0.14 2.11 -14.94
N ARG A 169 -0.79 1.50 -13.95
CA ARG A 169 -1.76 0.41 -14.13
C ARG A 169 -3.10 0.80 -13.54
N ILE A 170 -4.17 0.44 -14.23
CA ILE A 170 -5.55 0.61 -13.79
C ILE A 170 -6.15 -0.78 -13.64
N LEU A 171 -6.38 -1.20 -12.40
CA LEU A 171 -6.93 -2.50 -12.06
C LEU A 171 -8.34 -2.31 -11.52
N ILE A 172 -9.35 -2.73 -12.29
CA ILE A 172 -10.76 -2.57 -11.95
C ILE A 172 -11.23 -3.73 -11.08
N ASN A 173 -11.86 -3.42 -9.96
CA ASN A 173 -12.43 -4.36 -9.02
C ASN A 173 -13.84 -4.79 -9.45
N ASN A 174 -14.18 -6.06 -9.28
CA ASN A 174 -15.54 -6.56 -9.55
C ASN A 174 -16.50 -6.43 -8.35
N GLY A 175 -16.05 -5.78 -7.29
CA GLY A 175 -16.74 -5.59 -6.01
C GLY A 175 -16.71 -6.74 -5.03
N GLU A 176 -15.97 -7.80 -5.36
CA GLU A 176 -15.63 -8.91 -4.46
C GLU A 176 -14.10 -8.99 -4.24
N GLY A 177 -13.37 -7.94 -4.60
CA GLY A 177 -11.92 -7.83 -4.47
C GLY A 177 -11.16 -8.57 -5.57
N TYR A 178 -11.78 -8.91 -6.69
CA TYR A 178 -11.10 -9.52 -7.85
C TYR A 178 -10.80 -8.47 -8.90
N PHE A 179 -9.51 -8.24 -9.14
CA PHE A 179 -9.02 -7.15 -9.98
C PHE A 179 -8.69 -7.63 -11.39
N THR A 180 -9.09 -6.84 -12.39
CA THR A 180 -8.74 -7.03 -13.80
C THR A 180 -7.94 -5.84 -14.33
N ASP A 181 -6.82 -6.10 -14.99
CA ASP A 181 -6.03 -5.04 -15.66
C ASP A 181 -6.79 -4.48 -16.87
N GLN A 182 -7.19 -3.21 -16.77
CA GLN A 182 -7.82 -2.45 -17.86
C GLN A 182 -6.96 -1.27 -18.34
N SER A 183 -5.66 -1.31 -18.08
CA SER A 183 -4.75 -0.20 -18.41
C SER A 183 -4.81 0.20 -19.88
N ASP A 184 -4.93 -0.75 -20.81
CA ASP A 184 -5.01 -0.47 -22.26
C ASP A 184 -6.30 0.25 -22.68
N GLU A 185 -7.37 0.15 -21.89
CA GLU A 185 -8.65 0.82 -22.13
C GLU A 185 -8.67 2.23 -21.53
N TRP A 186 -8.07 2.38 -20.34
CA TRP A 186 -8.13 3.62 -19.56
C TRP A 186 -7.00 4.60 -19.86
N LEU A 187 -5.86 4.12 -20.37
CA LEU A 187 -4.66 4.93 -20.55
C LEU A 187 -4.40 5.24 -22.03
N PRO A 188 -3.77 6.39 -22.34
CA PRO A 188 -3.33 6.68 -23.70
C PRO A 188 -2.40 5.61 -24.26
N GLU A 189 -2.43 5.38 -25.58
CA GLU A 189 -1.49 4.46 -26.21
C GLU A 189 -0.03 4.86 -25.90
N ASN A 190 0.79 3.88 -25.52
CA ASN A 190 2.20 4.07 -25.12
C ASN A 190 2.40 4.97 -23.89
N PHE A 191 1.42 5.04 -22.99
CA PHE A 191 1.54 5.76 -21.72
C PHE A 191 2.38 4.98 -20.70
N THR A 192 3.70 5.19 -20.72
CA THR A 192 4.66 4.46 -19.87
C THR A 192 5.58 5.39 -19.06
N PRO A 193 5.04 6.24 -18.16
CA PRO A 193 5.87 6.99 -17.22
C PRO A 193 6.64 6.06 -16.28
N LEU A 194 7.83 6.46 -15.83
CA LEU A 194 8.47 5.83 -14.67
C LEU A 194 7.87 6.50 -13.43
N VAL A 195 6.81 5.92 -12.89
CA VAL A 195 6.04 6.52 -11.79
C VAL A 195 6.86 6.47 -10.51
N MET A 196 6.90 7.58 -9.79
CA MET A 196 7.53 7.69 -8.47
C MET A 196 6.49 7.84 -7.35
N ASP A 197 5.36 8.47 -7.68
CA ASP A 197 4.28 8.87 -6.77
C ASP A 197 3.05 9.19 -7.65
N LEU A 198 1.84 9.01 -7.13
CA LEU A 198 0.60 9.43 -7.77
C LEU A 198 -0.40 9.98 -6.75
N GLU A 199 -1.38 10.74 -7.23
CA GLU A 199 -2.50 11.22 -6.41
C GLU A 199 -3.80 11.10 -7.20
N VAL A 200 -4.83 10.48 -6.61
CA VAL A 200 -6.13 10.23 -7.26
C VAL A 200 -7.27 11.03 -6.60
N VAL A 201 -7.57 12.19 -7.17
CA VAL A 201 -8.52 13.17 -6.64
C VAL A 201 -9.24 13.87 -7.79
N ASP A 202 -10.49 14.25 -7.60
CA ASP A 202 -11.21 15.15 -8.51
C ASP A 202 -10.53 16.54 -8.51
N PHE A 203 -9.64 16.77 -9.47
CA PHE A 203 -8.88 18.03 -9.58
C PHE A 203 -9.70 19.11 -10.28
N ASN A 204 -10.70 18.73 -11.06
CA ASN A 204 -11.41 19.62 -11.98
C ASN A 204 -12.83 19.99 -11.52
N GLY A 205 -13.37 19.28 -10.53
CA GLY A 205 -14.65 19.50 -9.88
C GLY A 205 -15.84 18.85 -10.58
N ASP A 206 -15.63 17.77 -11.34
CA ASP A 206 -16.69 17.06 -12.09
C ASP A 206 -17.19 15.79 -11.40
N GLU A 207 -16.78 15.55 -10.14
CA GLU A 207 -17.16 14.39 -9.33
C GLU A 207 -16.56 13.07 -9.83
N LEU A 208 -15.64 13.10 -10.81
CA LEU A 208 -14.86 11.94 -11.25
C LEU A 208 -13.41 12.06 -10.74
N PRO A 209 -12.77 10.96 -10.35
CA PRO A 209 -11.36 11.00 -9.94
C PRO A 209 -10.45 11.28 -11.13
N ASP A 210 -9.55 12.26 -10.96
CA ASP A 210 -8.46 12.53 -11.88
C ASP A 210 -7.16 11.94 -11.31
N ILE A 211 -6.16 11.68 -12.16
CA ILE A 211 -4.88 11.09 -11.74
C ILE A 211 -3.74 12.06 -12.03
N TYR A 212 -2.98 12.45 -11.01
CA TYR A 212 -1.72 13.17 -11.16
C TYR A 212 -0.55 12.23 -10.93
N VAL A 213 0.40 12.18 -11.88
CA VAL A 213 1.53 11.25 -11.86
C VAL A 213 2.84 12.03 -11.78
N ALA A 214 3.64 11.77 -10.76
CA ALA A 214 5.03 12.21 -10.68
C ALA A 214 5.94 11.25 -11.47
N ALA A 215 6.59 11.74 -12.53
CA ALA A 215 7.31 10.88 -13.47
C ALA A 215 8.82 11.14 -13.49
N ARG A 216 9.62 10.09 -13.28
CA ARG A 216 11.10 10.22 -13.27
C ARG A 216 11.71 10.43 -14.66
N ASN A 217 11.03 10.00 -15.72
CA ASN A 217 11.52 10.05 -17.11
C ASN A 217 10.96 11.20 -17.94
N GLY A 218 10.29 12.18 -17.34
CA GLY A 218 9.65 13.24 -18.11
C GLY A 218 9.02 14.32 -17.26
N GLN A 219 8.10 15.05 -17.88
CA GLN A 219 7.20 15.96 -17.18
C GLN A 219 6.14 15.15 -16.45
N ASP A 220 5.74 15.61 -15.26
CA ASP A 220 4.59 15.10 -14.55
C ASP A 220 3.31 15.22 -15.40
N GLN A 221 2.36 14.32 -15.18
CA GLN A 221 1.21 14.13 -16.07
C GLN A 221 -0.09 14.18 -15.26
N LEU A 222 -1.02 15.02 -15.71
CA LEU A 222 -2.39 15.04 -15.20
C LEU A 222 -3.31 14.36 -16.22
N LEU A 223 -4.00 13.31 -15.81
CA LEU A 223 -5.05 12.65 -16.57
C LEU A 223 -6.37 13.11 -16.00
N LEU A 224 -7.13 13.85 -16.82
CA LEU A 224 -8.48 14.26 -16.46
C LEU A 224 -9.47 13.22 -16.94
N GLN A 225 -10.19 12.58 -16.02
CA GLN A 225 -11.29 11.69 -16.36
C GLN A 225 -12.49 12.52 -16.84
N ARG A 226 -13.29 11.96 -17.74
CA ARG A 226 -14.52 12.59 -18.25
C ARG A 226 -15.54 11.53 -18.62
N ASP A 227 -16.81 11.85 -18.42
CA ASP A 227 -17.90 11.09 -19.03
C ASP A 227 -17.75 11.05 -20.57
N GLN A 228 -18.08 9.90 -21.16
CA GLN A 228 -18.12 9.73 -22.62
C GLN A 228 -19.18 10.60 -23.32
#